data_AF-K5VNE2-F1
#
_entry.id   AF-K5VNE2-F1
#
_cell.length_a   1.000
_cell.length_b   1.000
_cell.length_c   1.000
_cell.angle_alpha   90.00
_cell.angle_beta   90.00
_cell.angle_gamma   90.00
#
_symmetry.space_group_name_H-M   'P 1'
#
loop_
_entity.id
_entity.type
_entity.pdbx_description
1 polymer ?
#
loop_
_entity_poly.entity_id
_entity_poly.type
_entity_poly.pdbx_seq_one_letter_code
_entity_poly.pdbx_strand_id
1 'polypeptide(L)'
;MDCSQTLSTPCSSRRIRQASWVDPASGKKHRGAFRIDVELAGPWTILFRRWEERDAVNSDGSGFGDSFERASSRDALGHEQGILAGHHQIIAYDLSGIKIVLRYEVDAYRISEQPSIDTLTDQLSPLNVGSGTSGTEQKVFELVDVRHIGFAVPQPLLVKIKSRSQLSKGRFHLKDAYLQLYLGQIPALCLGIHNGNGVFTSIDEIRLDSERCSAAKEKVQPGLRKLRRLLEQIQSAVIERGQGAKLSLICQGGKLLLMQREPGDSFLPPTILKRFTSQVIQNQIYI
;
A
#
# COMPACT_ATOMS: atom_id res chain seq x y z
N MET A 1 -28.92 -33.66 10.16
CA MET A 1 -27.51 -33.32 10.41
C MET A 1 -26.94 -32.94 9.07
N ASP A 2 -26.81 -31.64 8.80
CA ASP A 2 -26.08 -31.20 7.63
C ASP A 2 -25.26 -29.98 8.04
N CYS A 3 -23.95 -30.11 7.84
CA CYS A 3 -22.91 -29.27 8.38
C CYS A 3 -22.55 -28.26 7.29
N SER A 4 -23.23 -27.12 7.29
CA SER A 4 -22.94 -26.02 6.37
C SER A 4 -21.55 -25.45 6.68
N GLN A 5 -20.59 -25.75 5.81
CA GLN A 5 -19.26 -25.18 5.80
C GLN A 5 -19.34 -23.67 5.53
N THR A 6 -19.19 -22.86 6.58
CA THR A 6 -18.94 -21.43 6.45
C THR A 6 -17.48 -21.20 6.06
N LEU A 7 -17.25 -20.90 4.78
CA LEU A 7 -15.97 -20.41 4.26
C LEU A 7 -15.70 -19.02 4.85
N SER A 8 -14.77 -18.97 5.81
CA SER A 8 -14.27 -17.73 6.39
C SER A 8 -13.32 -17.02 5.42
N THR A 9 -13.69 -15.82 4.96
CA THR A 9 -12.81 -14.93 4.19
C THR A 9 -11.68 -14.37 5.06
N PRO A 10 -10.43 -14.26 4.55
CA PRO A 10 -9.32 -13.66 5.31
C PRO A 10 -9.48 -12.14 5.43
N CYS A 11 -9.49 -11.65 6.68
CA CYS A 11 -9.54 -10.24 7.04
C CYS A 11 -8.22 -9.53 6.69
N SER A 12 -8.24 -8.49 5.84
CA SER A 12 -7.05 -7.78 5.35
C SER A 12 -6.58 -6.61 6.24
N SER A 13 -7.29 -6.27 7.31
CA SER A 13 -7.08 -5.01 8.02
C SER A 13 -5.91 -5.02 9.03
N ARG A 14 -4.66 -5.22 8.57
CA ARG A 14 -3.46 -4.96 9.41
C ARG A 14 -2.15 -4.79 8.64
N ARG A 15 -2.14 -4.16 7.45
CA ARG A 15 -0.95 -4.19 6.58
C ARG A 15 0.02 -3.00 6.58
N ILE A 16 -0.20 -1.91 7.31
CA ILE A 16 0.81 -0.83 7.46
C ILE A 16 0.96 -0.40 8.92
N ARG A 17 1.64 -1.24 9.73
CA ARG A 17 2.14 -0.84 11.06
C ARG A 17 3.64 -0.54 11.08
N GLN A 18 4.40 -0.93 10.06
CA GLN A 18 5.87 -0.86 10.09
C GLN A 18 6.42 0.57 10.02
N ALA A 19 5.74 1.50 9.35
CA ALA A 19 6.12 2.93 9.33
C ALA A 19 6.12 3.57 10.73
N SER A 20 5.36 3.01 11.69
CA SER A 20 5.30 3.52 13.06
C SER A 20 6.60 3.33 13.86
N TRP A 21 7.53 2.47 13.42
CA TRP A 21 8.85 2.34 14.04
C TRP A 21 9.74 3.56 13.83
N VAL A 22 9.62 4.22 12.67
CA VAL A 22 10.41 5.41 12.34
C VAL A 22 9.84 6.66 13.03
N ASP A 23 8.59 6.61 13.50
CA ASP A 23 7.92 7.70 14.19
C ASP A 23 7.96 7.53 15.73
N PRO A 24 8.90 8.19 16.43
CA PRO A 24 8.94 8.20 17.89
C PRO A 24 7.70 8.87 18.52
N ALA A 25 6.94 9.67 17.77
CA ALA A 25 5.72 10.31 18.26
C ALA A 25 4.52 9.36 18.30
N SER A 26 4.63 8.12 17.79
CA SER A 26 3.53 7.14 17.79
C SER A 26 3.10 6.72 19.20
N GLY A 27 3.94 6.90 20.23
CA GLY A 27 3.64 6.62 21.65
C GLY A 27 3.27 5.15 21.94
N LYS A 28 3.39 4.27 20.94
CA LYS A 28 3.14 2.84 21.06
C LYS A 28 4.46 2.19 21.45
N LYS A 29 4.51 1.54 22.63
CA LYS A 29 5.59 0.58 22.98
C LYS A 29 5.83 -0.29 21.74
N HIS A 30 7.06 -0.37 21.25
CA HIS A 30 7.43 -1.08 20.02
C HIS A 30 6.81 -2.48 19.99
N ARG A 31 5.66 -2.64 19.32
CA ARG A 31 4.93 -3.90 19.28
C ARG A 31 5.39 -4.67 18.05
N GLY A 32 6.37 -5.53 18.28
CA GLY A 32 6.80 -6.58 17.36
C GLY A 32 8.18 -6.32 16.78
N ALA A 33 9.05 -7.31 16.89
CA ALA A 33 10.14 -7.43 15.95
C ALA A 33 9.55 -7.52 14.54
N PHE A 34 10.20 -6.91 13.55
CA PHE A 34 9.80 -7.06 12.16
C PHE A 34 11.02 -7.35 11.30
N ARG A 35 10.76 -7.98 10.15
CA ARG A 35 11.77 -8.24 9.13
C ARG A 35 11.27 -7.75 7.78
N ILE A 36 12.14 -7.05 7.06
CA ILE A 36 11.93 -6.67 5.67
C ILE A 36 13.11 -7.20 4.88
N ASP A 37 12.82 -8.06 3.93
CA ASP A 37 13.77 -8.62 3.01
C ASP A 37 14.08 -7.59 1.91
N VAL A 38 15.35 -7.43 1.57
CA VAL A 38 15.88 -6.44 0.64
C VAL A 38 16.74 -7.11 -0.42
N GLU A 39 16.56 -6.72 -1.68
CA GLU A 39 17.35 -7.21 -2.82
C GLU A 39 17.59 -6.10 -3.84
N LEU A 40 18.79 -6.05 -4.41
CA LEU A 40 19.13 -5.13 -5.50
C LEU A 40 18.67 -5.73 -6.84
N ALA A 41 17.83 -4.99 -7.57
CA ALA A 41 17.40 -5.29 -8.92
C ALA A 41 18.03 -4.30 -9.91
N GLY A 42 18.85 -4.80 -10.83
CA GLY A 42 19.64 -3.94 -11.70
C GLY A 42 20.69 -3.13 -10.93
N PRO A 43 21.09 -1.95 -11.44
CA PRO A 43 22.16 -1.17 -10.82
C PRO A 43 21.71 -0.32 -9.63
N TRP A 44 20.45 0.12 -9.58
CA TRP A 44 20.01 1.16 -8.63
C TRP A 44 18.71 0.86 -7.89
N THR A 45 17.91 -0.10 -8.36
CA THR A 45 16.57 -0.32 -7.82
C THR A 45 16.59 -1.32 -6.67
N ILE A 46 15.99 -0.95 -5.55
CA ILE A 46 15.95 -1.80 -4.35
C ILE A 46 14.53 -2.28 -4.16
N LEU A 47 14.39 -3.61 -4.09
CA LEU A 47 13.13 -4.26 -3.83
C LEU A 47 13.01 -4.52 -2.33
N PHE A 48 11.85 -4.19 -1.77
CA PHE A 48 11.50 -4.47 -0.38
C PHE A 48 10.37 -5.50 -0.35
N ARG A 49 10.56 -6.57 0.42
CA ARG A 49 9.55 -7.60 0.67
C ARG A 49 9.34 -7.74 2.17
N ARG A 50 8.13 -7.46 2.63
CA ARG A 50 7.75 -7.73 4.02
C ARG A 50 7.83 -9.25 4.27
N TRP A 51 8.50 -9.64 5.35
CA TRP A 51 8.52 -11.02 5.81
C TRP A 51 7.56 -11.19 6.99
N GLU A 52 6.70 -12.19 6.93
CA GLU A 52 5.80 -12.58 8.00
C GLU A 52 6.01 -14.06 8.30
N GLU A 53 6.05 -14.42 9.58
CA GLU A 53 6.12 -15.82 10.01
C GLU A 53 4.86 -16.61 9.64
N ARG A 54 3.71 -15.91 9.56
CA ARG A 54 2.41 -16.45 9.19
C ARG A 54 1.81 -15.62 8.07
N ASP A 55 1.29 -16.28 7.06
CA ASP A 55 0.58 -15.70 5.91
C ASP A 55 -0.90 -15.42 6.21
N ALA A 56 -1.45 -16.05 7.25
CA ALA A 56 -2.79 -15.82 7.78
C ALA A 56 -2.78 -15.45 9.27
N VAL A 57 -3.73 -14.61 9.66
CA VAL A 57 -4.01 -14.29 11.06
C VAL A 57 -5.50 -14.53 11.29
N ASN A 58 -5.82 -15.30 12.32
CA ASN A 58 -7.21 -15.46 12.74
C ASN A 58 -7.75 -14.11 13.22
N SER A 59 -8.88 -13.70 12.68
CA SER A 59 -9.65 -12.59 13.28
C SER A 59 -10.18 -13.05 14.63
N ASP A 60 -10.01 -12.23 15.65
CA ASP A 60 -10.64 -12.46 16.96
C ASP A 60 -12.14 -12.10 16.94
N GLY A 61 -12.68 -11.71 15.78
CA GLY A 61 -14.09 -11.33 15.58
C GLY A 61 -14.48 -10.05 16.31
N SER A 62 -13.55 -9.35 16.94
CA SER A 62 -13.84 -8.24 17.87
C SER A 62 -13.95 -6.87 17.20
N GLY A 63 -13.77 -6.82 15.87
CA GLY A 63 -13.75 -5.58 15.09
C GLY A 63 -14.96 -5.42 14.17
N PHE A 64 -15.36 -4.17 13.95
CA PHE A 64 -16.43 -3.78 13.02
C PHE A 64 -15.86 -3.05 11.79
N GLY A 65 -14.59 -3.30 11.43
CA GLY A 65 -13.92 -2.67 10.29
C GLY A 65 -14.54 -3.10 8.97
N ASP A 66 -14.43 -4.40 8.68
CA ASP A 66 -14.90 -5.01 7.44
C ASP A 66 -16.41 -4.79 7.22
N SER A 67 -17.23 -4.89 8.28
CA SER A 67 -18.67 -4.65 8.18
C SER A 67 -18.99 -3.18 7.90
N PHE A 68 -18.22 -2.25 8.47
CA PHE A 68 -18.36 -0.83 8.18
C PHE A 68 -17.91 -0.49 6.76
N GLU A 69 -16.79 -1.04 6.29
CA GLU A 69 -16.32 -0.90 4.91
C GLU A 69 -17.40 -1.33 3.92
N ARG A 70 -17.98 -2.52 4.12
CA ARG A 70 -19.07 -3.03 3.27
C ARG A 70 -20.35 -2.18 3.36
N ALA A 71 -20.72 -1.70 4.54
CA ALA A 71 -21.92 -0.88 4.71
C ALA A 71 -21.77 0.55 4.17
N SER A 72 -20.54 1.07 4.09
CA SER A 72 -20.23 2.44 3.65
C SER A 72 -19.72 2.53 2.22
N SER A 73 -19.67 1.42 1.48
CA SER A 73 -19.26 1.36 0.08
C SER A 73 -20.25 0.53 -0.75
N ARG A 74 -20.06 0.58 -2.07
CA ARG A 74 -20.77 -0.26 -3.03
C ARG A 74 -19.73 -0.89 -3.94
N ASP A 75 -20.04 -2.06 -4.47
CA ASP A 75 -19.17 -2.69 -5.46
C ASP A 75 -19.03 -1.78 -6.68
N ALA A 76 -17.82 -1.72 -7.22
CA ALA A 76 -17.59 -1.02 -8.49
C ALA A 76 -18.35 -1.74 -9.62
N LEU A 77 -18.77 -0.99 -10.63
CA LEU A 77 -19.42 -1.54 -11.83
C LEU A 77 -18.55 -2.63 -12.46
N GLY A 78 -19.15 -3.79 -12.75
CA GLY A 78 -18.46 -4.97 -13.28
C GLY A 78 -17.73 -5.82 -12.23
N HIS A 79 -17.82 -5.47 -10.95
CA HIS A 79 -17.23 -6.19 -9.83
C HIS A 79 -18.26 -6.73 -8.83
N GLU A 80 -19.54 -6.82 -9.22
CA GLU A 80 -20.67 -7.19 -8.35
C GLU A 80 -20.62 -8.65 -7.86
N GLN A 81 -19.68 -9.45 -8.37
CA GLN A 81 -19.47 -10.86 -8.01
C GLN A 81 -18.15 -11.09 -7.24
N GLY A 82 -17.42 -10.03 -6.92
CA GLY A 82 -16.02 -10.11 -6.50
C GLY A 82 -15.81 -10.46 -5.03
N ILE A 83 -15.40 -11.70 -4.75
CA ILE A 83 -14.67 -12.09 -3.52
C ILE A 83 -13.24 -11.53 -3.59
N LEU A 84 -13.10 -10.21 -3.74
CA LEU A 84 -11.79 -9.59 -3.96
C LEU A 84 -11.04 -9.49 -2.63
N ALA A 85 -9.82 -10.03 -2.60
CA ALA A 85 -8.91 -9.97 -1.45
C ALA A 85 -8.33 -8.54 -1.18
N GLY A 86 -8.99 -7.49 -1.67
CA GLY A 86 -8.59 -6.08 -1.56
C GLY A 86 -8.14 -5.45 -2.88
N HIS A 87 -8.50 -4.18 -3.10
CA HIS A 87 -8.05 -3.40 -4.27
C HIS A 87 -6.68 -2.77 -3.99
N HIS A 88 -5.74 -2.95 -4.91
CA HIS A 88 -4.38 -2.42 -4.75
C HIS A 88 -4.00 -1.53 -5.92
N GLN A 89 -3.37 -0.40 -5.61
CA GLN A 89 -2.79 0.50 -6.60
C GLN A 89 -1.27 0.50 -6.50
N ILE A 90 -0.63 0.87 -7.60
CA ILE A 90 0.82 1.11 -7.68
C ILE A 90 1.01 2.55 -8.12
N ILE A 91 1.72 3.33 -7.32
CA ILE A 91 2.05 4.73 -7.62
C ILE A 91 3.56 4.94 -7.64
N ALA A 92 4.00 5.96 -8.38
CA ALA A 92 5.38 6.41 -8.38
C ALA A 92 5.45 7.90 -8.01
N TYR A 93 6.37 8.27 -7.13
CA TYR A 93 6.57 9.67 -6.72
C TYR A 93 7.99 9.91 -6.18
N ASP A 94 8.38 11.17 -6.07
CA ASP A 94 9.64 11.58 -5.43
C ASP A 94 9.42 11.87 -3.93
N LEU A 95 10.18 11.19 -3.07
CA LEU A 95 10.23 11.44 -1.64
C LEU A 95 11.56 12.14 -1.28
N SER A 96 11.61 13.45 -1.50
CA SER A 96 12.77 14.28 -1.16
C SER A 96 14.07 13.78 -1.80
N GLY A 97 14.01 13.52 -3.11
CA GLY A 97 15.09 13.04 -3.97
C GLY A 97 15.15 11.51 -4.11
N ILE A 98 14.33 10.76 -3.39
CA ILE A 98 14.25 9.29 -3.51
C ILE A 98 13.04 8.93 -4.36
N LYS A 99 13.27 8.36 -5.53
CA LYS A 99 12.19 7.81 -6.38
C LYS A 99 11.59 6.57 -5.72
N ILE A 100 10.31 6.62 -5.39
CA ILE A 100 9.57 5.53 -4.75
C ILE A 100 8.56 4.97 -5.74
N VAL A 101 8.47 3.64 -5.80
CA VAL A 101 7.32 2.92 -6.36
C VAL A 101 6.64 2.19 -5.21
N LEU A 102 5.38 2.52 -4.92
CA LEU A 102 4.64 1.99 -3.78
C LEU A 102 3.39 1.24 -4.24
N ARG A 103 3.27 -0.02 -3.81
CA ARG A 103 2.02 -0.77 -3.86
C ARG A 103 1.28 -0.61 -2.53
N TYR A 104 0.01 -0.25 -2.58
CA TYR A 104 -0.81 -0.06 -1.38
C TYR A 104 -2.26 -0.47 -1.62
N GLU A 105 -2.95 -0.82 -0.54
CA GLU A 105 -4.38 -1.18 -0.54
C GLU A 105 -5.25 0.08 -0.36
N VAL A 106 -6.28 0.18 -1.19
CA VAL A 106 -7.29 1.25 -1.17
C VAL A 106 -8.65 0.62 -0.92
N ASP A 107 -9.47 1.27 -0.09
CA ASP A 107 -10.75 0.71 0.34
C ASP A 107 -11.89 1.14 -0.59
N ALA A 108 -11.93 2.42 -0.99
CA ALA A 108 -12.98 2.95 -1.84
C ALA A 108 -12.53 4.16 -2.66
N TYR A 109 -13.39 4.61 -3.57
CA TYR A 109 -13.27 5.88 -4.26
C TYR A 109 -14.62 6.60 -4.32
N ARG A 110 -14.59 7.92 -4.46
CA ARG A 110 -15.80 8.72 -4.67
C ARG A 110 -16.23 8.68 -6.11
N ILE A 111 -17.52 8.50 -6.33
CA ILE A 111 -18.17 8.78 -7.61
C ILE A 111 -18.60 10.25 -7.55
N SER A 112 -18.10 11.08 -8.46
CA SER A 112 -18.62 12.45 -8.63
C SER A 112 -20.07 12.34 -9.14
N GLU A 113 -21.00 13.03 -8.50
CA GLU A 113 -22.41 13.08 -8.95
C GLU A 113 -22.57 13.73 -10.34
N GLN A 114 -21.51 14.36 -10.85
CA GLN A 114 -21.39 14.77 -12.24
C GLN A 114 -20.07 14.22 -12.81
N PRO A 115 -20.10 13.22 -13.69
CA PRO A 115 -18.93 12.94 -14.50
C PRO A 115 -18.76 14.13 -15.44
N SER A 116 -17.66 14.89 -15.31
CA SER A 116 -17.33 15.87 -16.34
C SER A 116 -17.12 15.13 -17.66
N ILE A 117 -17.40 15.78 -18.80
CA ILE A 117 -17.17 15.21 -20.13
C ILE A 117 -15.70 14.75 -20.27
N ASP A 118 -14.77 15.44 -19.62
CA ASP A 118 -13.35 15.07 -19.57
C ASP A 118 -13.11 13.77 -18.80
N THR A 119 -13.86 13.55 -17.70
CA THR A 119 -13.80 12.30 -16.93
C THR A 119 -14.33 11.12 -17.75
N LEU A 120 -15.36 11.33 -18.57
CA LEU A 120 -15.85 10.32 -19.51
C LEU A 120 -14.86 10.08 -20.64
N THR A 121 -14.18 11.13 -21.12
CA THR A 121 -13.17 11.01 -22.18
C THR A 121 -11.94 10.24 -21.68
N ASP A 122 -11.51 10.44 -20.44
CA ASP A 122 -10.44 9.66 -19.78
C ASP A 122 -10.86 8.22 -19.41
N GLN A 123 -12.15 8.00 -19.12
CA GLN A 123 -12.68 6.65 -18.89
C GLN A 123 -12.89 5.87 -20.19
N LEU A 124 -13.08 6.55 -21.32
CA LEU A 124 -13.29 5.95 -22.65
C LEU A 124 -12.02 5.91 -23.51
N SER A 125 -10.98 6.67 -23.18
CA SER A 125 -9.70 6.64 -23.92
C SER A 125 -8.98 5.28 -23.90
N PRO A 126 -9.13 4.39 -22.89
CA PRO A 126 -8.66 3.00 -22.99
C PRO A 126 -9.43 2.14 -23.98
N LEU A 127 -10.65 2.54 -24.39
CA LEU A 127 -11.47 1.83 -25.38
C LEU A 127 -11.13 2.23 -26.82
N ASN A 128 -10.21 3.19 -27.01
CA ASN A 128 -9.70 3.49 -28.34
C ASN A 128 -8.73 2.37 -28.74
N VAL A 129 -9.29 1.30 -29.32
CA VAL A 129 -8.55 0.20 -29.95
C VAL A 129 -7.85 0.76 -31.19
N GLY A 130 -6.79 1.53 -30.97
CA GLY A 130 -5.73 1.68 -31.94
C GLY A 130 -5.09 0.31 -32.10
N SER A 131 -5.10 -0.20 -33.32
CA SER A 131 -4.40 -1.43 -33.73
C SER A 131 -2.88 -1.28 -33.49
N GLY A 132 -2.47 -1.35 -32.23
CA GLY A 132 -1.09 -1.49 -31.82
C GLY A 132 -0.67 -2.93 -32.09
N THR A 133 0.26 -3.09 -33.03
CA THR A 133 0.90 -4.36 -33.40
C THR A 133 1.12 -5.24 -32.18
N SER A 134 0.44 -6.40 -32.14
CA SER A 134 0.70 -7.45 -31.16
C SER A 134 2.14 -7.95 -31.32
N GLY A 135 3.07 -7.28 -30.64
CA GLY A 135 4.30 -7.92 -30.23
C GLY A 135 3.90 -9.07 -29.33
N THR A 136 4.28 -10.28 -29.71
CA THR A 136 4.18 -11.48 -28.87
C THR A 136 4.97 -11.26 -27.58
N GLU A 137 4.36 -10.60 -26.59
CA GLU A 137 4.82 -10.66 -25.23
C GLU A 137 4.66 -12.11 -24.78
N GLN A 138 5.79 -12.79 -24.56
CA GLN A 138 5.81 -14.12 -23.97
C GLN A 138 4.95 -14.08 -22.71
N LYS A 139 4.00 -15.02 -22.59
CA LYS A 139 3.10 -15.18 -21.45
C LYS A 139 3.94 -15.54 -20.21
N VAL A 140 4.47 -14.54 -19.51
CA VAL A 140 5.47 -14.74 -18.44
C VAL A 140 4.87 -15.43 -17.20
N PHE A 141 3.54 -15.47 -17.07
CA PHE A 141 2.88 -16.13 -15.95
C PHE A 141 1.66 -16.93 -16.43
N GLU A 142 1.78 -18.26 -16.46
CA GLU A 142 0.63 -19.17 -16.68
C GLU A 142 -0.30 -19.26 -15.45
N LEU A 143 0.10 -18.68 -14.31
CA LEU A 143 -0.58 -18.80 -13.02
C LEU A 143 -1.59 -17.68 -12.71
N VAL A 144 -1.67 -16.63 -13.52
CA VAL A 144 -2.55 -15.47 -13.25
C VAL A 144 -3.47 -15.22 -14.45
N ASP A 145 -4.77 -15.37 -14.24
CA ASP A 145 -5.80 -14.92 -15.18
C ASP A 145 -6.00 -13.40 -14.99
N VAL A 146 -5.50 -12.61 -15.94
CA VAL A 146 -5.64 -11.16 -15.92
C VAL A 146 -6.91 -10.78 -16.65
N ARG A 147 -7.89 -10.27 -15.90
CA ARG A 147 -9.13 -9.73 -16.45
C ARG A 147 -9.08 -8.22 -16.48
N HIS A 148 -9.22 -7.67 -17.68
CA HIS A 148 -9.29 -6.22 -17.90
C HIS A 148 -10.74 -5.77 -17.72
N ILE A 149 -11.10 -5.38 -16.49
CA ILE A 149 -12.45 -4.93 -16.10
C ILE A 149 -12.34 -3.62 -15.32
N GLY A 150 -13.36 -2.76 -15.43
CA GLY A 150 -13.42 -1.48 -14.75
C GLY A 150 -12.59 -0.40 -15.44
N PHE A 151 -12.17 0.61 -14.68
CA PHE A 151 -11.38 1.74 -15.17
C PHE A 151 -10.32 2.15 -14.14
N ALA A 152 -9.30 2.87 -14.60
CA ALA A 152 -8.29 3.44 -13.73
C ALA A 152 -8.92 4.57 -12.89
N VAL A 153 -8.99 4.38 -11.57
CA VAL A 153 -9.57 5.36 -10.65
C VAL A 153 -8.58 6.50 -10.39
N PRO A 154 -8.93 7.77 -10.66
CA PRO A 154 -8.07 8.91 -10.36
C PRO A 154 -7.71 9.04 -8.86
N GLN A 155 -6.44 9.35 -8.59
CA GLN A 155 -5.90 9.53 -7.23
C GLN A 155 -6.71 10.50 -6.33
N PRO A 156 -7.23 11.65 -6.84
CA PRO A 156 -8.01 12.58 -6.01
C PRO A 156 -9.34 12.03 -5.48
N LEU A 157 -9.83 10.92 -6.06
CA LEU A 157 -11.10 10.31 -5.67
C LEU A 157 -10.93 9.24 -4.58
N LEU A 158 -9.71 8.83 -4.25
CA LEU A 158 -9.48 7.71 -3.35
C LEU A 158 -9.86 8.04 -1.90
N VAL A 159 -10.40 7.05 -1.20
CA VAL A 159 -10.81 7.15 0.20
C VAL A 159 -10.30 5.92 0.95
N LYS A 160 -9.67 6.16 2.10
CA LYS A 160 -9.42 5.12 3.11
C LYS A 160 -10.62 5.07 4.04
N ILE A 161 -11.05 3.88 4.44
CA ILE A 161 -12.12 3.69 5.41
C ILE A 161 -11.50 3.16 6.70
N LYS A 162 -11.93 3.68 7.85
CA LYS A 162 -11.58 3.15 9.17
C LYS A 162 -12.77 3.23 10.12
N SER A 163 -12.82 2.32 11.07
CA SER A 163 -13.76 2.40 12.19
C SER A 163 -13.04 2.53 13.54
N ARG A 164 -13.74 3.10 14.53
CA ARG A 164 -13.22 3.26 15.89
C ARG A 164 -14.33 3.23 16.94
N SER A 165 -14.09 2.52 18.04
CA SER A 165 -14.97 2.55 19.21
C SER A 165 -14.83 3.86 19.98
N GLN A 166 -15.95 4.49 20.33
CA GLN A 166 -16.06 5.61 21.26
C GLN A 166 -15.49 5.26 22.64
N LEU A 167 -15.58 3.99 23.05
CA LEU A 167 -15.09 3.49 24.33
C LEU A 167 -13.56 3.28 24.37
N SER A 168 -12.88 3.44 23.23
CA SER A 168 -11.42 3.35 23.21
C SER A 168 -10.82 4.42 24.14
N LYS A 169 -9.86 4.04 25.01
CA LYS A 169 -9.16 4.93 25.97
C LYS A 169 -8.25 5.99 25.30
N GLY A 170 -8.76 6.71 24.31
CA GLY A 170 -8.10 7.77 23.56
C GLY A 170 -8.86 8.10 22.28
N ARG A 171 -8.90 9.40 21.92
CA ARG A 171 -9.46 9.87 20.63
C ARG A 171 -8.76 9.16 19.46
N PHE A 172 -9.43 9.03 18.32
CA PHE A 172 -8.78 8.60 17.09
C PHE A 172 -7.59 9.51 16.82
N HIS A 173 -6.38 8.97 16.90
CA HIS A 173 -5.16 9.73 16.71
C HIS A 173 -4.90 9.83 15.21
N LEU A 174 -5.27 10.96 14.61
CA LEU A 174 -5.15 11.18 13.17
C LEU A 174 -3.72 10.92 12.65
N LYS A 175 -2.68 11.17 13.47
CA LYS A 175 -1.29 10.81 13.17
C LYS A 175 -1.09 9.33 12.79
N ASP A 176 -1.88 8.42 13.37
CA ASP A 176 -1.79 6.98 13.10
C ASP A 176 -2.25 6.63 11.67
N ALA A 177 -3.18 7.42 11.12
CA ALA A 177 -3.65 7.26 9.74
C ALA A 177 -2.91 8.18 8.78
N TYR A 178 -2.42 9.34 9.25
CA TYR A 178 -1.80 10.35 8.41
C TYR A 178 -0.63 9.80 7.61
N LEU A 179 0.30 9.05 8.21
CA LEU A 179 1.42 8.45 7.47
C LEU A 179 0.96 7.47 6.39
N GLN A 180 -0.09 6.69 6.67
CA GLN A 180 -0.65 5.76 5.69
C GLN A 180 -1.28 6.50 4.51
N LEU A 181 -2.07 7.54 4.78
CA LEU A 181 -2.70 8.38 3.77
C LEU A 181 -1.65 9.13 2.94
N TYR A 182 -0.68 9.75 3.62
CA TYR A 182 0.39 10.53 3.00
C TYR A 182 1.27 9.68 2.09
N LEU A 183 1.77 8.53 2.55
CA LEU A 183 2.60 7.66 1.72
C LEU A 183 1.80 7.03 0.57
N GLY A 184 0.54 6.64 0.82
CA GLY A 184 -0.35 6.13 -0.23
C GLY A 184 -0.95 7.20 -1.14
N GLN A 185 -0.64 8.48 -0.93
CA GLN A 185 -1.26 9.61 -1.64
C GLN A 185 -2.80 9.57 -1.61
N ILE A 186 -3.40 9.07 -0.53
CA ILE A 186 -4.85 8.95 -0.37
C ILE A 186 -5.38 10.27 0.21
N PRO A 187 -6.22 11.03 -0.53
CA PRO A 187 -6.60 12.38 -0.15
C PRO A 187 -7.62 12.43 0.99
N ALA A 188 -8.35 11.35 1.27
CA ALA A 188 -9.42 11.35 2.25
C ALA A 188 -9.51 10.08 3.09
N LEU A 189 -10.03 10.25 4.30
CA LEU A 189 -10.38 9.23 5.26
C LEU A 189 -11.86 9.33 5.62
N CYS A 190 -12.61 8.25 5.44
CA CYS A 190 -13.92 8.05 6.03
C CYS A 190 -13.76 7.32 7.38
N LEU A 191 -14.16 7.96 8.48
CA LEU A 191 -14.01 7.45 9.84
C LEU A 191 -15.38 7.20 10.47
N GLY A 192 -15.74 5.92 10.62
CA GLY A 192 -16.93 5.50 11.36
C GLY A 192 -16.66 5.39 12.85
N ILE A 193 -17.49 6.04 13.66
CA ILE A 193 -17.42 5.97 15.12
C ILE A 193 -18.57 5.11 15.64
N HIS A 194 -18.27 4.09 16.44
CA HIS A 194 -19.27 3.17 17.00
C HIS A 194 -19.26 3.14 18.53
N ASN A 195 -20.39 2.83 19.15
CA ASN A 195 -20.58 2.86 20.61
C ASN A 195 -19.93 1.71 21.39
N GLY A 196 -19.04 0.93 20.77
CA GLY A 196 -18.44 -0.29 21.34
C GLY A 196 -19.19 -1.59 21.01
N ASN A 197 -20.50 -1.54 20.77
CA ASN A 197 -21.32 -2.71 20.43
C ASN A 197 -21.63 -2.83 18.93
N GLY A 198 -20.85 -2.15 18.09
CA GLY A 198 -20.99 -2.17 16.63
C GLY A 198 -22.05 -1.23 16.05
N VAL A 199 -22.79 -0.49 16.87
CA VAL A 199 -23.71 0.55 16.38
C VAL A 199 -22.93 1.83 16.09
N PHE A 200 -22.88 2.20 14.81
CA PHE A 200 -22.22 3.42 14.34
C PHE A 200 -23.09 4.64 14.63
N THR A 201 -22.53 5.62 15.32
CA THR A 201 -23.22 6.82 15.82
C THR A 201 -22.82 8.08 15.07
N SER A 202 -21.65 8.08 14.42
CA SER A 202 -21.25 9.16 13.52
C SER A 202 -20.28 8.67 12.44
N ILE A 203 -20.27 9.38 11.32
CA ILE A 203 -19.33 9.18 10.21
C ILE A 203 -18.68 10.54 9.95
N ASP A 204 -17.36 10.58 10.04
CA ASP A 204 -16.55 11.77 9.79
C ASP A 204 -15.77 11.56 8.50
N GLU A 205 -15.85 12.55 7.59
CA GLU A 205 -14.92 12.64 6.48
C GLU A 205 -13.78 13.59 6.83
N ILE A 206 -12.53 13.13 6.67
CA ILE A 206 -11.33 13.92 6.96
C ILE A 206 -10.48 13.95 5.70
N ARG A 207 -10.27 15.15 5.15
CA ARG A 207 -9.34 15.34 4.04
C ARG A 207 -7.92 15.59 4.53
N LEU A 208 -6.94 15.03 3.83
CA LEU A 208 -5.52 15.10 4.18
C LEU A 208 -4.99 16.54 4.11
N ASP A 209 -5.52 17.35 3.20
CA ASP A 209 -5.19 18.77 2.98
C ASP A 209 -5.89 19.73 3.96
N SER A 210 -6.83 19.24 4.78
CA SER A 210 -7.59 20.08 5.70
C SER A 210 -6.77 20.51 6.93
N GLU A 211 -7.16 21.64 7.53
CA GLU A 211 -6.56 22.14 8.77
C GLU A 211 -6.67 21.13 9.92
N ARG A 212 -7.69 20.26 9.90
CA ARG A 212 -7.84 19.16 10.88
C ARG A 212 -6.61 18.22 10.90
N CYS A 213 -5.86 18.15 9.80
CA CYS A 213 -4.65 17.33 9.67
C CYS A 213 -3.35 18.06 10.02
N SER A 214 -3.34 19.38 10.25
CA SER A 214 -2.11 20.17 10.42
C SER A 214 -1.23 19.66 11.57
N ALA A 215 -1.81 19.47 12.76
CA ALA A 215 -1.09 18.93 13.91
C ALA A 215 -0.57 17.51 13.69
N ALA A 216 -1.26 16.68 12.89
CA ALA A 216 -0.78 15.35 12.52
C ALA A 216 0.39 15.43 11.54
N LYS A 217 0.27 16.30 10.52
CA LYS A 217 1.32 16.60 9.54
C LYS A 217 2.62 17.02 10.20
N GLU A 218 2.55 17.96 11.15
CA GLU A 218 3.71 18.44 11.91
C GLU A 218 4.36 17.33 12.74
N LYS A 219 3.53 16.58 13.48
CA LYS A 219 4.00 15.50 14.37
C LYS A 219 4.76 14.40 13.63
N VAL A 220 4.40 14.10 12.38
CA VAL A 220 5.06 13.04 11.61
C VAL A 220 6.33 13.49 10.88
N GLN A 221 6.58 14.80 10.74
CA GLN A 221 7.73 15.32 9.99
C GLN A 221 9.09 14.77 10.47
N PRO A 222 9.38 14.67 11.78
CA PRO A 222 10.63 14.08 12.25
C PRO A 222 10.80 12.62 11.80
N GLY A 223 9.72 11.84 11.82
CA GLY A 223 9.71 10.46 11.35
C GLY A 223 9.95 10.37 9.84
N LEU A 224 9.32 11.23 9.03
CA LEU A 224 9.56 11.27 7.58
C LEU A 224 11.00 11.65 7.22
N ARG A 225 11.59 12.63 7.91
CA ARG A 225 13.01 12.99 7.72
C ARG A 225 13.95 11.84 8.08
N LYS A 226 13.65 11.12 9.16
CA LYS A 226 14.40 9.92 9.56
C LYS A 226 14.23 8.80 8.54
N LEU A 227 13.03 8.58 8.02
CA LEU A 227 12.75 7.59 6.98
C LEU A 227 13.56 7.87 5.72
N ARG A 228 13.56 9.12 5.25
CA ARG A 228 14.36 9.55 4.09
C ARG A 228 15.83 9.19 4.26
N ARG A 229 16.46 9.62 5.37
CA ARG A 229 17.88 9.33 5.64
C ARG A 229 18.15 7.83 5.73
N LEU A 230 17.23 7.09 6.34
CA LEU A 230 17.35 5.64 6.47
C LEU A 230 17.27 4.94 5.11
N LEU A 231 16.36 5.36 4.23
CA LEU A 231 16.23 4.82 2.88
C LEU A 231 17.52 5.04 2.06
N GLU A 232 18.16 6.20 2.20
CA GLU A 232 19.47 6.45 1.57
C GLU A 232 20.57 5.55 2.13
N GLN A 233 20.64 5.40 3.46
CA GLN A 233 21.63 4.52 4.09
C GLN A 233 21.45 3.07 3.65
N ILE A 234 20.20 2.59 3.59
CA ILE A 234 19.87 1.28 3.04
C ILE A 234 20.30 1.22 1.58
N GLN A 235 20.05 2.26 0.81
CA GLN A 235 20.40 2.29 -0.60
C GLN A 235 21.89 2.13 -0.84
N SER A 236 22.70 2.96 -0.20
CA SER A 236 24.15 2.88 -0.29
C SER A 236 24.68 1.51 0.14
N ALA A 237 24.19 0.99 1.27
CA ALA A 237 24.64 -0.30 1.80
C ALA A 237 24.26 -1.48 0.88
N VAL A 238 23.07 -1.46 0.29
CA VAL A 238 22.61 -2.53 -0.62
C VAL A 238 23.39 -2.49 -1.94
N ILE A 239 23.67 -1.29 -2.47
CA ILE A 239 24.48 -1.12 -3.68
C ILE A 239 25.92 -1.58 -3.45
N GLU A 240 26.52 -1.21 -2.31
CA GLU A 240 27.89 -1.61 -1.94
C GLU A 240 28.03 -3.14 -1.85
N ARG A 241 27.00 -3.83 -1.35
CA ARG A 241 26.98 -5.31 -1.30
C ARG A 241 26.85 -5.95 -2.68
N GLY A 242 26.34 -5.24 -3.68
CA GLY A 242 26.25 -5.68 -5.06
C GLY A 242 25.06 -6.60 -5.38
N GLN A 243 24.95 -6.95 -6.66
CA GLN A 243 23.90 -7.82 -7.16
C GLN A 243 24.06 -9.25 -6.61
N GLY A 244 22.93 -9.91 -6.36
CA GLY A 244 22.89 -11.28 -5.82
C GLY A 244 22.92 -11.36 -4.29
N ALA A 245 23.32 -10.28 -3.59
CA ALA A 245 23.25 -10.23 -2.14
C ALA A 245 21.80 -10.34 -1.63
N LYS A 246 21.56 -11.28 -0.71
CA LYS A 246 20.27 -11.47 -0.06
C LYS A 246 20.31 -10.82 1.31
N LEU A 247 19.62 -9.70 1.49
CA LEU A 247 19.73 -8.89 2.71
C LEU A 247 18.40 -8.81 3.45
N SER A 248 18.46 -8.65 4.78
CA SER A 248 17.28 -8.45 5.63
C SER A 248 17.51 -7.28 6.59
N LEU A 249 16.52 -6.40 6.65
CA LEU A 249 16.37 -5.41 7.71
C LEU A 249 15.60 -6.05 8.86
N ILE A 250 16.24 -6.22 10.01
CA ILE A 250 15.65 -6.82 11.20
C ILE A 250 15.54 -5.75 12.27
N CYS A 251 14.31 -5.42 12.65
CA CYS A 251 14.04 -4.58 13.80
C CYS A 251 13.79 -5.46 15.02
N GLN A 252 14.66 -5.42 16.02
CA GLN A 252 14.50 -6.15 17.27
C GLN A 252 15.10 -5.34 18.43
N GLY A 253 14.42 -5.29 19.57
CA GLY A 253 14.90 -4.54 20.74
C GLY A 253 15.13 -3.05 20.48
N GLY A 254 14.35 -2.44 19.56
CA GLY A 254 14.50 -1.04 19.18
C GLY A 254 15.66 -0.73 18.22
N LYS A 255 16.46 -1.73 17.86
CA LYS A 255 17.56 -1.61 16.88
C LYS A 255 17.12 -2.12 15.52
N LEU A 256 17.58 -1.46 14.45
CA LEU A 256 17.42 -1.92 13.08
C LEU A 256 18.78 -2.41 12.58
N LEU A 257 18.85 -3.69 12.21
CA LEU A 257 20.07 -4.35 11.75
C LEU A 257 19.92 -4.73 10.28
N LEU A 258 20.99 -4.54 9.50
CA LEU A 258 21.09 -5.08 8.14
C LEU A 258 21.92 -6.36 8.20
N MET A 259 21.30 -7.49 7.87
CA MET A 259 21.94 -8.80 7.93
C MET A 259 21.91 -9.49 6.56
N GLN A 260 22.95 -10.23 6.25
CA GLN A 260 22.98 -11.09 5.07
C GLN A 260 22.26 -12.41 5.39
N ARG A 261 21.47 -12.88 4.44
CA ARG A 261 20.83 -14.21 4.47
C ARG A 261 21.65 -15.21 3.68
N GLU A 262 21.40 -16.48 3.95
CA GLU A 262 21.82 -17.56 3.08
C GLU A 262 21.35 -17.33 1.64
N PRO A 263 22.13 -17.81 0.63
CA PRO A 263 21.70 -17.80 -0.75
C PRO A 263 20.33 -18.44 -0.93
N GLY A 264 19.53 -17.88 -1.84
CA GLY A 264 18.19 -18.37 -2.14
C GLY A 264 17.58 -17.61 -3.31
N ASP A 265 16.33 -17.96 -3.64
CA ASP A 265 15.64 -17.41 -4.80
C ASP A 265 15.54 -15.89 -4.74
N SER A 266 15.65 -15.27 -5.92
CA SER A 266 15.38 -13.84 -6.09
C SER A 266 13.92 -13.50 -5.90
N PHE A 267 13.67 -12.25 -5.51
CA PHE A 267 12.29 -11.81 -5.33
C PHE A 267 11.47 -11.90 -6.61
N LEU A 268 12.12 -11.66 -7.74
CA LEU A 268 11.52 -11.69 -9.06
C LEU A 268 12.25 -12.73 -9.91
N PRO A 269 11.54 -13.39 -10.85
CA PRO A 269 12.18 -14.28 -11.81
C PRO A 269 13.29 -13.58 -12.62
N PRO A 270 14.32 -14.30 -13.09
CA PRO A 270 15.39 -13.72 -13.89
C PRO A 270 14.90 -12.94 -15.12
N THR A 271 13.81 -13.39 -15.76
CA THR A 271 13.20 -12.72 -16.92
C THR A 271 12.68 -11.32 -16.59
N ILE A 272 12.15 -11.12 -15.37
CA ILE A 272 11.68 -9.83 -14.90
C ILE A 272 12.86 -8.97 -14.42
N LEU A 273 13.84 -9.56 -13.73
CA LEU A 273 15.04 -8.84 -13.27
C LEU A 273 15.81 -8.18 -14.42
N LYS A 274 15.85 -8.80 -15.61
CA LYS A 274 16.45 -8.21 -16.83
C LYS A 274 15.84 -6.86 -17.22
N ARG A 275 14.58 -6.59 -16.85
CA ARG A 275 13.94 -5.30 -17.15
C ARG A 275 14.57 -4.14 -16.36
N PHE A 276 15.23 -4.44 -15.23
CA PHE A 276 15.92 -3.43 -14.39
C PHE A 276 17.34 -3.12 -14.87
N THR A 277 17.92 -3.93 -15.77
CA THR A 277 19.25 -3.69 -16.35
C THR A 277 19.19 -3.08 -17.74
N SER A 278 18.07 -3.25 -18.46
CA SER A 278 17.95 -2.97 -19.90
C SER A 278 17.73 -1.48 -20.26
N GLN A 279 17.72 -0.55 -19.31
CA GLN A 279 17.49 0.89 -19.55
C GLN A 279 18.76 1.76 -19.55
N VAL A 280 19.96 1.18 -19.48
CA VAL A 280 21.16 1.92 -19.83
C VAL A 280 21.34 1.80 -21.35
N ILE A 281 20.71 2.70 -22.12
CA ILE A 281 21.13 3.23 -23.44
C ILE A 281 19.91 3.98 -24.03
N GLN A 282 19.91 5.32 -23.91
CA GLN A 282 19.56 6.32 -24.93
C GLN A 282 19.35 7.69 -24.26
N ASN A 283 20.43 8.27 -23.73
CA ASN A 283 20.58 9.72 -23.74
C ASN A 283 21.66 10.03 -24.78
N GLN A 284 21.27 10.03 -26.06
CA GLN A 284 22.03 10.81 -27.03
C GLN A 284 21.73 12.27 -26.75
N ILE A 285 22.74 12.93 -26.17
CA ILE A 285 22.90 14.37 -26.20
C ILE A 285 22.97 14.75 -27.68
N TYR A 286 21.95 15.44 -28.19
CA TYR A 286 22.13 16.29 -29.36
C TYR A 286 22.69 17.61 -28.85
N ILE A 287 23.94 17.88 -29.23
CA ILE A 287 24.56 19.21 -29.19
C ILE A 287 23.85 20.08 -30.23
#